data_AF-C0D1Z0-F1
#
_entry.id   AF-C0D1Z0-F1
#
_cell.length_a   1.000
_cell.length_b   1.000
_cell.length_c   1.000
_cell.angle_alpha   90.00
_cell.angle_beta   90.00
_cell.angle_gamma   90.00
#
_symmetry.space_group_name_H-M   'P 1'
#
loop_
_entity.id
_entity.type
_entity.pdbx_description
1 polymer ?
#
loop_
_entity_poly.entity_id
_entity_poly.type
_entity_poly.pdbx_seq_one_letter_code
_entity_poly.pdbx_strand_id
1 'polypeptide(L)'
;MELNRDTINKLRWLIVFAVVVVVTGVNYRKLLELLGSLVHIASPFILGAAIAFVLNVPMRNIERHLPWKGKLEKLKRPAAMSLAILAVAGVLFLVTFVVAPEMINTFSGLQKSVPIFFAGVKNQAEELFASNPQILEYLGSVQVDWDQILQNMAEFLKTGAGSMLSTTMSAAVSIVNGVSTFAIGFIFAIYILFQKEVLSRQFCSLMNAFLPEPAVKRTLYIAALAERTFSSFLTGQCVEAVILGVMFFVALSILRLPYALLVGVLIAFTALIPIFGAFVGLGIGAFLMLMVNPMDA
;
A
#
# COMPACT_ATOMS: atom_id res chain seq x y z
N MET A 1 -9.33 -19.19 -61.55
CA MET A 1 -8.59 -19.52 -60.31
C MET A 1 -8.85 -20.98 -60.02
N GLU A 2 -7.83 -21.83 -60.12
CA GLU A 2 -7.98 -23.24 -59.75
C GLU A 2 -8.19 -23.34 -58.24
N LEU A 3 -9.40 -23.73 -57.84
CA LEU A 3 -9.77 -23.95 -56.45
C LEU A 3 -9.14 -25.25 -55.95
N ASN A 4 -7.84 -25.23 -55.71
CA ASN A 4 -7.13 -26.31 -55.04
C ASN A 4 -7.58 -26.40 -53.57
N ARG A 5 -7.58 -27.62 -53.00
CA ARG A 5 -8.08 -27.94 -51.65
C ARG A 5 -7.39 -27.11 -50.55
N ASP A 6 -6.11 -26.81 -50.76
CA ASP A 6 -5.31 -25.95 -49.87
C ASP A 6 -5.72 -24.49 -49.94
N THR A 7 -6.09 -23.99 -51.12
CA THR A 7 -6.60 -22.62 -51.31
C THR A 7 -7.95 -22.46 -50.62
N ILE A 8 -8.82 -23.46 -50.69
CA ILE A 8 -10.12 -23.48 -49.98
C ILE A 8 -9.91 -23.49 -48.46
N ASN A 9 -8.98 -24.30 -47.94
CA ASN A 9 -8.69 -24.34 -46.51
C ASN A 9 -8.10 -23.03 -45.98
N LYS A 10 -7.19 -22.39 -46.75
CA LYS A 10 -6.68 -21.05 -46.42
C LYS A 10 -7.79 -20.01 -46.42
N LEU A 11 -8.67 -20.04 -47.43
CA LEU A 11 -9.80 -19.11 -47.51
C LEU A 11 -10.78 -19.29 -46.33
N ARG A 12 -11.06 -20.53 -45.91
CA ARG A 12 -11.91 -20.81 -44.73
C ARG A 12 -11.31 -20.24 -43.45
N TRP A 13 -10.03 -20.47 -43.18
CA TRP A 13 -9.37 -19.91 -41.99
C TRP A 13 -9.33 -18.39 -42.01
N LEU A 14 -9.15 -17.78 -43.19
CA LEU A 14 -9.13 -16.34 -43.36
C LEU A 14 -10.53 -15.71 -43.14
N ILE A 15 -11.59 -16.37 -43.62
CA ILE A 15 -12.97 -15.96 -43.36
C ILE A 15 -13.30 -16.10 -41.87
N VAL A 16 -12.94 -17.21 -41.23
CA VAL A 16 -13.14 -17.40 -39.77
C VAL A 16 -12.38 -16.34 -38.98
N PHE A 17 -11.13 -16.07 -39.34
CA PHE A 17 -10.33 -15.01 -38.72
C PHE A 17 -10.98 -13.63 -38.88
N ALA A 18 -11.44 -13.29 -40.09
CA ALA A 18 -12.11 -12.01 -40.35
C ALA A 18 -13.42 -11.88 -39.55
N VAL A 19 -14.23 -12.94 -39.49
CA VAL A 19 -15.47 -12.96 -38.69
C VAL A 19 -15.17 -12.80 -37.20
N VAL A 20 -14.16 -13.50 -36.67
CA VAL A 20 -13.74 -13.34 -35.27
C VAL A 20 -13.28 -11.91 -35.01
N VAL A 21 -12.42 -11.34 -35.84
CA VAL A 21 -11.93 -9.96 -35.67
C VAL A 21 -13.06 -8.94 -35.70
N VAL A 22 -14.04 -9.08 -36.61
CA VAL A 22 -15.19 -8.18 -36.69
C VAL A 22 -16.12 -8.34 -35.48
N VAL A 23 -16.41 -9.57 -35.06
CA VAL A 23 -17.26 -9.84 -33.88
C VAL A 23 -16.61 -9.33 -32.60
N THR A 24 -15.30 -9.55 -32.43
CA THR A 24 -14.49 -9.05 -31.32
C THR A 24 -14.39 -7.53 -31.35
N GLY A 25 -14.19 -6.93 -32.53
CA GLY A 25 -14.09 -5.48 -32.71
C GLY A 25 -15.41 -4.75 -32.43
N VAL A 26 -16.55 -5.32 -32.84
CA VAL A 26 -17.88 -4.74 -32.59
C VAL A 26 -18.31 -4.93 -31.13
N ASN A 27 -17.96 -6.06 -30.50
CA ASN A 27 -18.30 -6.35 -29.11
C ASN A 27 -17.16 -6.10 -28.12
N TYR A 28 -16.18 -5.26 -28.47
CA TYR A 28 -14.99 -5.05 -27.65
C TYR A 28 -15.33 -4.61 -26.21
N ARG A 29 -16.39 -3.81 -26.03
CA ARG A 29 -16.89 -3.42 -24.70
C ARG A 29 -17.39 -4.60 -23.88
N LYS A 30 -18.23 -5.46 -24.46
CA LYS A 30 -18.72 -6.67 -23.80
C LYS A 30 -17.58 -7.64 -23.48
N LEU A 31 -16.59 -7.77 -24.37
CA LEU A 31 -15.39 -8.57 -24.13
C LEU A 31 -14.54 -8.00 -22.99
N LEU A 32 -14.35 -6.69 -22.94
CA LEU A 32 -13.64 -6.01 -21.85
C LEU A 32 -14.39 -6.14 -20.52
N GLU A 33 -15.73 -6.06 -20.53
CA GLU A 33 -16.57 -6.31 -19.34
C GLU A 33 -16.45 -7.75 -18.87
N LEU A 34 -16.51 -8.73 -19.77
CA LEU A 34 -16.36 -10.15 -19.45
C LEU A 34 -14.96 -10.45 -18.87
N LEU A 35 -13.92 -9.87 -19.47
CA LEU A 35 -12.55 -9.93 -18.94
C LEU A 35 -12.45 -9.25 -17.57
N GLY A 36 -13.07 -8.09 -17.39
CA GLY A 36 -13.13 -7.37 -16.13
C GLY A 36 -13.79 -8.21 -15.03
N SER A 37 -14.93 -8.84 -15.32
CA SER A 37 -15.60 -9.76 -14.39
C SER A 37 -14.75 -10.98 -14.05
N LEU A 38 -14.07 -11.57 -15.03
CA LEU A 38 -13.15 -12.69 -14.80
C LEU A 38 -11.98 -12.29 -13.89
N VAL A 39 -11.37 -11.12 -14.13
CA VAL A 39 -10.29 -10.60 -13.26
C VAL A 39 -10.83 -10.30 -11.86
N HIS A 40 -12.05 -9.76 -11.74
CA HIS A 40 -12.66 -9.49 -10.45
C HIS A 40 -12.93 -10.77 -9.65
N ILE A 41 -13.35 -11.85 -10.30
CA ILE A 41 -13.52 -13.18 -9.68
C ILE A 41 -12.16 -13.79 -9.30
N ALA A 42 -11.13 -13.56 -10.14
CA ALA A 42 -9.77 -14.02 -9.88
C ALA A 42 -9.02 -13.17 -8.84
N SER A 43 -9.51 -11.97 -8.51
CA SER A 43 -8.83 -11.01 -7.63
C SER A 43 -8.39 -11.56 -6.26
N PRO A 44 -9.19 -12.33 -5.50
CA PRO A 44 -8.71 -12.91 -4.25
C PRO A 44 -7.56 -13.92 -4.45
N PHE A 45 -7.51 -14.62 -5.58
CA PHE A 45 -6.44 -15.55 -5.91
C PHE A 45 -5.15 -14.81 -6.27
N ILE A 46 -5.26 -13.73 -7.06
CA ILE A 46 -4.13 -12.87 -7.41
C ILE A 46 -3.57 -12.21 -6.15
N LEU A 47 -4.45 -11.68 -5.30
CA LEU A 47 -4.08 -11.12 -4.00
C LEU A 47 -3.41 -12.17 -3.12
N GLY A 48 -3.95 -13.38 -3.05
CA GLY A 48 -3.34 -14.48 -2.30
C GLY A 48 -1.96 -14.90 -2.84
N ALA A 49 -1.77 -14.91 -4.15
CA ALA A 49 -0.47 -15.16 -4.77
C ALA A 49 0.54 -14.05 -4.45
N ALA A 50 0.12 -12.78 -4.44
CA ALA A 50 0.95 -11.65 -4.05
C ALA A 50 1.34 -11.71 -2.56
N ILE A 51 0.38 -12.00 -1.67
CA ILE A 51 0.64 -12.18 -0.23
C ILE A 51 1.58 -13.37 -0.02
N ALA A 52 1.36 -14.49 -0.70
CA ALA A 52 2.23 -15.67 -0.63
C ALA A 52 3.65 -15.33 -1.07
N PHE A 53 3.82 -14.54 -2.14
CA PHE A 53 5.12 -14.10 -2.59
C PHE A 53 5.86 -13.29 -1.52
N VAL A 54 5.17 -12.31 -0.91
CA VAL A 54 5.73 -11.47 0.16
C VAL A 54 6.11 -12.32 1.38
N LEU A 55 5.22 -13.20 1.85
CA LEU A 55 5.48 -14.09 2.99
C LEU A 55 6.56 -15.14 2.71
N ASN A 56 6.72 -15.57 1.45
CA ASN A 56 7.74 -16.52 1.05
C ASN A 56 9.17 -15.97 1.25
N VAL A 57 9.38 -14.65 1.21
CA VAL A 57 10.69 -14.03 1.44
C VAL A 57 11.21 -14.27 2.87
N PRO A 58 10.53 -13.84 3.95
CA PRO A 58 10.95 -14.15 5.31
C PRO A 58 10.90 -15.66 5.59
N MET A 59 9.88 -16.38 5.07
CA MET A 59 9.75 -17.83 5.26
C MET A 59 10.97 -18.59 4.74
N ARG A 60 11.44 -18.30 3.52
CA ARG A 60 12.61 -18.98 2.93
C ARG A 60 13.88 -18.70 3.73
N ASN A 61 14.01 -17.50 4.30
CA ASN A 61 15.15 -17.16 5.15
C ASN A 61 15.11 -17.91 6.49
N ILE A 62 13.94 -17.95 7.15
CA ILE A 62 13.71 -18.69 8.40
C ILE A 62 13.93 -20.19 8.18
N GLU A 63 13.36 -20.73 7.10
CA GLU A 63 13.50 -22.15 6.74
C GLU A 63 14.96 -22.54 6.51
N ARG A 64 15.78 -21.67 5.91
CA ARG A 64 17.21 -21.92 5.73
C ARG A 64 17.99 -21.97 7.04
N HIS A 65 17.64 -21.11 8.00
CA HIS A 65 18.34 -21.01 9.28
C HIS A 65 17.87 -22.05 10.32
N LEU A 66 16.73 -22.72 10.11
CA LEU A 66 16.28 -23.79 10.99
C LEU A 66 17.16 -25.05 10.84
N PRO A 67 17.89 -25.50 11.89
CA PRO A 67 18.81 -26.63 11.81
C PRO A 67 18.13 -28.01 11.99
N TRP A 68 16.84 -28.12 11.66
CA TRP A 68 16.07 -29.35 11.85
C TRP A 68 16.33 -30.35 10.71
N LYS A 69 16.71 -31.59 11.05
CA LYS A 69 16.95 -32.70 10.11
C LYS A 69 16.15 -33.95 10.52
N GLY A 70 15.91 -34.88 9.59
CA GLY A 70 15.27 -36.18 9.86
C GLY A 70 13.74 -36.09 9.96
N LYS A 71 13.11 -36.72 10.97
CA LYS A 71 11.63 -36.68 11.12
C LYS A 71 11.06 -35.26 11.30
N LEU A 72 11.87 -34.33 11.83
CA LEU A 72 11.53 -32.92 12.02
C LEU A 72 11.59 -32.09 10.72
N GLU A 73 12.19 -32.62 9.64
CA GLU A 73 12.26 -31.94 8.35
C GLU A 73 10.87 -31.73 7.74
N LYS A 74 9.94 -32.67 7.99
CA LYS A 74 8.52 -32.53 7.60
C LYS A 74 7.82 -31.37 8.33
N LEU A 75 8.28 -31.00 9.52
CA LEU A 75 7.72 -29.90 10.32
C LEU A 75 8.42 -28.56 10.08
N LYS A 76 9.58 -28.58 9.41
CA LYS A 76 10.37 -27.38 9.12
C LYS A 76 9.56 -26.32 8.38
N ARG A 77 8.77 -26.76 7.40
CA ARG A 77 7.96 -25.89 6.55
C ARG A 77 6.76 -25.25 7.25
N PRO A 78 5.85 -26.01 7.90
CA PRO A 78 4.76 -25.37 8.65
C PRO A 78 5.29 -24.48 9.77
N ALA A 79 6.42 -24.81 10.40
CA ALA A 79 7.06 -23.96 11.40
C ALA A 79 7.68 -22.68 10.82
N ALA A 80 8.38 -22.77 9.69
CA ALA A 80 8.93 -21.59 9.02
C ALA A 80 7.82 -20.65 8.53
N MET A 81 6.72 -21.23 8.06
CA MET A 81 5.54 -20.49 7.64
C MET A 81 4.84 -19.81 8.81
N SER A 82 4.61 -20.52 9.92
CA SER A 82 4.00 -19.91 11.11
C SER A 82 4.88 -18.81 11.69
N LEU A 83 6.20 -19.01 11.74
CA LEU A 83 7.16 -17.98 12.14
C LEU A 83 7.16 -16.78 11.19
N ALA A 84 7.07 -16.99 9.87
CA ALA A 84 6.98 -15.89 8.91
C ALA A 84 5.69 -15.08 9.07
N ILE A 85 4.55 -15.75 9.26
CA ILE A 85 3.27 -15.10 9.55
C ILE A 85 3.36 -14.32 10.85
N LEU A 86 3.91 -14.91 11.91
CA LEU A 86 4.11 -14.24 13.20
C LEU A 86 5.05 -13.04 13.09
N ALA A 87 6.12 -13.13 12.30
CA ALA A 87 7.04 -12.02 12.09
C ALA A 87 6.35 -10.85 11.39
N VAL A 88 5.62 -11.11 10.29
CA VAL A 88 4.88 -10.05 9.58
C VAL A 88 3.77 -9.47 10.45
N ALA A 89 3.01 -10.32 11.14
CA ALA A 89 1.97 -9.87 12.07
C ALA A 89 2.56 -9.05 13.24
N GLY A 90 3.73 -9.45 13.75
CA GLY A 90 4.45 -8.73 14.79
C GLY A 90 4.92 -7.34 14.34
N VAL A 91 5.43 -7.20 13.11
CA VAL A 91 5.77 -5.90 12.53
C VAL A 91 4.53 -5.02 12.39
N LEU A 92 3.43 -5.54 11.84
CA LEU A 92 2.18 -4.78 11.71
C LEU A 92 1.60 -4.38 13.07
N PHE A 93 1.67 -5.28 14.06
CA PHE A 93 1.26 -4.99 15.42
C PHE A 93 2.11 -3.89 16.06
N LEU A 94 3.44 -3.97 15.92
CA LEU A 94 4.37 -2.94 16.41
C LEU A 94 4.06 -1.58 15.78
N VAL A 95 3.95 -1.53 14.45
CA VAL A 95 3.60 -0.29 13.73
C VAL A 95 2.28 0.27 14.26
N THR A 96 1.25 -0.55 14.39
CA THR A 96 -0.06 -0.10 14.89
C THR A 96 0.03 0.39 16.33
N PHE A 97 0.71 -0.35 17.21
CA PHE A 97 0.80 -0.04 18.64
C PHE A 97 1.72 1.15 18.93
N VAL A 98 2.71 1.43 18.08
CA VAL A 98 3.59 2.61 18.21
C VAL A 98 2.94 3.84 17.56
N VAL A 99 2.35 3.68 16.38
CA VAL A 99 1.75 4.80 15.63
C VAL A 99 0.43 5.25 16.26
N ALA A 100 -0.44 4.35 16.69
CA ALA A 100 -1.75 4.71 17.25
C ALA A 100 -1.68 5.66 18.46
N PRO A 101 -0.93 5.38 19.54
CA PRO A 101 -0.85 6.29 20.68
C PRO A 101 -0.20 7.62 20.30
N GLU A 102 0.79 7.62 19.41
CA GLU A 102 1.42 8.85 18.95
C GLU A 102 0.52 9.69 18.05
N MET A 103 -0.35 9.06 17.25
CA MET A 103 -1.42 9.78 16.55
C MET A 103 -2.41 10.40 17.54
N ILE A 104 -2.80 9.69 18.60
CA ILE A 104 -3.68 10.23 19.65
C ILE A 104 -3.01 11.41 20.36
N ASN A 105 -1.74 11.28 20.74
CA ASN A 105 -0.96 12.35 21.36
C ASN A 105 -0.84 13.56 20.42
N THR A 106 -0.58 13.31 19.14
CA THR A 106 -0.60 14.33 18.09
C THR A 106 -1.95 15.03 18.07
N PHE A 107 -3.06 14.33 17.83
CA PHE A 107 -4.39 14.93 17.72
C PHE A 107 -4.80 15.72 18.97
N SER A 108 -4.47 15.21 20.16
CA SER A 108 -4.72 15.91 21.42
C SER A 108 -3.83 17.15 21.59
N GLY A 109 -2.59 17.11 21.08
CA GLY A 109 -1.71 18.27 20.97
C GLY A 109 -2.27 19.29 19.99
N LEU A 110 -2.75 18.87 18.81
CA LEU A 110 -3.35 19.76 17.80
C LEU A 110 -4.57 20.49 18.35
N GLN A 111 -5.45 19.79 19.07
CA GLN A 111 -6.63 20.40 19.69
C GLN A 111 -6.26 21.52 20.69
N LYS A 112 -5.10 21.41 21.34
CA LYS A 112 -4.59 22.43 22.27
C LYS A 112 -3.82 23.55 21.56
N SER A 113 -3.02 23.20 20.55
CA SER A 113 -2.15 24.14 19.85
C SER A 113 -2.89 25.01 18.83
N VAL A 114 -3.93 24.50 18.16
CA VAL A 114 -4.68 25.28 17.15
C VAL A 114 -5.29 26.56 17.74
N PRO A 115 -6.03 26.53 18.87
CA PRO A 115 -6.56 27.75 19.47
C PRO A 115 -5.46 28.73 19.90
N ILE A 116 -4.34 28.21 20.42
CA ILE A 116 -3.19 29.03 20.87
C ILE A 116 -2.48 29.69 19.68
N PHE A 117 -2.31 28.96 18.57
CA PHE A 117 -1.75 29.49 17.34
C PHE A 117 -2.60 30.64 16.79
N PHE A 118 -3.93 30.48 16.72
CA PHE A 118 -4.82 31.54 16.25
C PHE A 118 -4.87 32.73 17.21
N ALA A 119 -4.81 32.51 18.52
CA ALA A 119 -4.68 33.60 19.49
C ALA A 119 -3.36 34.36 19.32
N GLY A 120 -2.25 33.65 19.05
CA GLY A 120 -0.94 34.26 18.77
C GLY A 120 -0.90 35.04 17.47
N VAL A 121 -1.52 34.51 16.40
CA VAL A 121 -1.68 35.22 15.11
C VAL A 121 -2.54 36.47 15.29
N LYS A 122 -3.64 36.37 16.05
CA LYS A 122 -4.49 37.51 16.38
C LYS A 122 -3.71 38.60 17.12
N ASN A 123 -2.98 38.24 18.17
CA ASN A 123 -2.21 39.20 18.97
C ASN A 123 -1.09 39.87 18.15
N GLN A 124 -0.37 39.10 17.32
CA GLN A 124 0.65 39.66 16.43
C GLN A 124 0.05 40.55 15.33
N ALA A 125 -1.11 40.16 14.80
CA ALA A 125 -1.84 40.99 13.86
C ALA A 125 -2.27 42.30 14.53
N GLU A 126 -2.83 42.25 15.73
CA GLU A 126 -3.20 43.43 16.53
C GLU A 126 -1.99 44.33 16.84
N GLU A 127 -0.83 43.77 17.22
CA GLU A 127 0.41 44.53 17.40
C GLU A 127 0.93 45.15 16.10
N LEU A 128 0.87 44.43 14.98
CA LEU A 128 1.26 44.93 13.66
C LEU A 128 0.35 46.08 13.20
N PHE A 129 -0.96 45.96 13.41
CA PHE A 129 -1.92 47.01 13.11
C PHE A 129 -1.78 48.22 14.03
N ALA A 130 -1.47 48.00 15.33
CA ALA A 130 -1.22 49.08 16.29
C ALA A 130 0.09 49.83 16.01
N SER A 131 1.13 49.14 15.54
CA SER A 131 2.44 49.72 15.23
C SER A 131 2.52 50.39 13.85
N ASN A 132 1.57 50.11 12.95
CA ASN A 132 1.53 50.66 11.59
C ASN A 132 0.15 51.25 11.25
N PRO A 133 -0.19 52.45 11.77
CA PRO A 133 -1.50 53.06 11.56
C PRO A 133 -1.84 53.37 10.08
N GLN A 134 -0.84 53.42 9.19
CA GLN A 134 -1.04 53.56 7.74
C GLN A 134 -1.73 52.33 7.11
N ILE A 135 -1.59 51.14 7.70
CA ILE A 135 -2.24 49.91 7.21
C ILE A 135 -3.75 49.92 7.52
N LEU A 136 -4.15 50.47 8.67
CA LEU A 136 -5.55 50.67 9.05
C LEU A 136 -6.27 51.67 8.14
N GLU A 137 -5.55 52.68 7.64
CA GLU A 137 -6.09 53.69 6.73
C GLU A 137 -6.33 53.12 5.31
N TYR A 138 -5.50 52.18 4.85
CA TYR A 138 -5.70 51.42 3.60
C TYR A 138 -6.73 50.28 3.73
N LEU A 139 -6.92 49.72 4.93
CA LEU A 139 -7.85 48.63 5.23
C LEU A 139 -9.17 49.11 5.86
N GLY A 140 -9.52 50.39 5.70
CA GLY A 140 -10.63 51.10 6.36
C GLY A 140 -12.05 50.51 6.24
N SER A 141 -12.21 49.30 5.72
CA SER A 141 -13.48 48.58 5.65
C SER A 141 -13.39 47.08 5.96
N VAL A 142 -12.23 46.53 6.34
CA VAL A 142 -12.10 45.09 6.63
C VAL A 142 -12.17 44.85 8.14
N GLN A 143 -13.38 44.80 8.67
CA GLN A 143 -13.63 44.17 9.98
C GLN A 143 -13.46 42.67 9.81
N VAL A 144 -12.29 42.15 10.15
CA VAL A 144 -12.08 40.71 10.26
C VAL A 144 -12.81 40.24 11.52
N ASP A 145 -13.97 39.64 11.33
CA ASP A 145 -14.77 39.08 12.41
C ASP A 145 -14.20 37.72 12.82
N TRP A 146 -13.21 37.79 13.72
CA TRP A 146 -12.47 36.62 14.20
C TRP A 146 -13.38 35.59 14.89
N ASP A 147 -14.47 36.02 15.51
CA ASP A 147 -15.45 35.13 16.12
C ASP A 147 -16.23 34.35 15.06
N GLN A 148 -16.54 35.00 13.93
CA GLN A 148 -17.18 34.34 12.80
C GLN A 148 -16.26 33.33 12.10
N ILE A 149 -14.96 33.61 12.01
CA ILE A 149 -13.97 32.66 11.47
C ILE A 149 -13.83 31.44 12.39
N LEU A 150 -13.77 31.65 13.71
CA LEU A 150 -13.71 30.57 14.70
C LEU A 150 -14.99 29.72 14.72
N GLN A 151 -16.16 30.35 14.62
CA GLN A 151 -17.44 29.65 14.50
C GLN A 151 -17.54 28.86 13.19
N ASN A 152 -17.17 29.45 12.06
CA ASN A 152 -17.17 28.76 10.77
C ASN A 152 -16.19 27.58 10.75
N MET A 153 -15.05 27.67 11.44
CA MET A 153 -14.15 26.54 11.63
C MET A 153 -14.72 25.45 12.56
N ALA A 154 -15.34 25.84 13.67
CA ALA A 154 -16.02 24.91 14.57
C ALA A 154 -17.20 24.20 13.88
N GLU A 155 -17.93 24.93 13.03
CA GLU A 155 -18.97 24.39 12.15
C GLU A 155 -18.40 23.55 11.02
N PHE A 156 -17.26 23.89 10.41
CA PHE A 156 -16.61 23.04 9.41
C PHE A 156 -16.16 21.70 10.04
N LEU A 157 -15.66 21.73 11.27
CA LEU A 157 -15.32 20.53 12.05
C LEU A 157 -16.57 19.72 12.45
N LYS A 158 -17.66 20.37 12.85
CA LYS A 158 -18.96 19.72 13.16
C LYS A 158 -19.70 19.18 11.93
N THR A 159 -19.68 19.91 10.82
CA THR A 159 -20.37 19.55 9.57
C THR A 159 -19.57 18.48 8.81
N GLY A 160 -18.24 18.52 8.93
CA GLY A 160 -17.36 17.39 8.62
C GLY A 160 -17.81 16.12 9.34
N ALA A 161 -18.14 16.22 10.63
CA ALA A 161 -18.69 15.10 11.41
C ALA A 161 -20.09 14.62 10.97
N GLY A 162 -20.91 15.48 10.36
CA GLY A 162 -22.21 15.10 9.78
C GLY A 162 -22.09 14.36 8.43
N SER A 163 -21.24 14.85 7.52
CA SER A 163 -20.88 14.16 6.26
C SER A 163 -20.06 12.89 6.50
N MET A 164 -19.43 12.77 7.66
CA MET A 164 -18.77 11.57 8.12
C MET A 164 -19.77 10.44 8.34
N LEU A 165 -21.04 10.63 8.71
CA LEU A 165 -21.89 9.48 9.06
C LEU A 165 -22.25 8.60 7.83
N SER A 166 -22.59 9.22 6.69
CA SER A 166 -22.85 8.50 5.42
C SER A 166 -21.57 8.00 4.75
N THR A 167 -20.48 8.78 4.84
CA THR A 167 -19.14 8.36 4.40
C THR A 167 -18.59 7.24 5.28
N THR A 168 -18.90 7.22 6.59
CA THR A 168 -18.48 6.19 7.56
C THR A 168 -19.23 4.90 7.30
N MET A 169 -20.51 4.93 6.94
CA MET A 169 -21.21 3.71 6.54
C MET A 169 -20.69 3.15 5.22
N SER A 170 -20.44 4.00 4.22
CA SER A 170 -19.84 3.56 2.95
C SER A 170 -18.39 3.07 3.14
N ALA A 171 -17.61 3.73 3.99
CA ALA A 171 -16.27 3.32 4.38
C ALA A 171 -16.29 2.02 5.19
N ALA A 172 -17.22 1.87 6.13
CA ALA A 172 -17.36 0.64 6.94
C ALA A 172 -17.71 -0.55 6.05
N VAL A 173 -18.68 -0.41 5.14
CA VAL A 173 -19.01 -1.46 4.16
C VAL A 173 -17.82 -1.78 3.26
N SER A 174 -17.07 -0.76 2.82
CA SER A 174 -15.87 -0.95 2.00
C SER A 174 -14.73 -1.64 2.77
N ILE A 175 -14.54 -1.29 4.05
CA ILE A 175 -13.57 -1.91 4.95
C ILE A 175 -13.96 -3.37 5.18
N VAL A 176 -15.24 -3.67 5.47
CA VAL A 176 -15.73 -5.03 5.67
C VAL A 176 -15.50 -5.86 4.41
N ASN A 177 -15.90 -5.36 3.23
CA ASN A 177 -15.66 -6.05 1.96
C ASN A 177 -14.17 -6.25 1.66
N GLY A 178 -13.34 -5.25 1.98
CA GLY A 178 -11.89 -5.31 1.85
C GLY A 178 -11.26 -6.35 2.78
N VAL A 179 -11.69 -6.39 4.05
CA VAL A 179 -11.25 -7.37 5.05
C VAL A 179 -11.68 -8.78 4.65
N SER A 180 -12.91 -8.98 4.17
CA SER A 180 -13.37 -10.29 3.67
C SER A 180 -12.55 -10.75 2.47
N THR A 181 -12.32 -9.87 1.49
CA THR A 181 -11.49 -10.18 0.31
C THR A 181 -10.04 -10.48 0.70
N PHE A 182 -9.48 -9.70 1.63
CA PHE A 182 -8.16 -9.93 2.19
C PHE A 182 -8.09 -11.26 2.93
N ALA A 183 -9.08 -11.59 3.77
CA ALA A 183 -9.11 -12.85 4.51
C ALA A 183 -9.15 -14.06 3.58
N ILE A 184 -9.99 -14.02 2.54
CA ILE A 184 -10.04 -15.07 1.50
C ILE A 184 -8.68 -15.17 0.80
N GLY A 185 -8.13 -14.04 0.35
CA GLY A 185 -6.81 -14.00 -0.29
C GLY A 185 -5.71 -14.53 0.63
N PHE A 186 -5.75 -14.22 1.92
CA PHE A 186 -4.80 -14.67 2.92
C PHE A 186 -4.88 -16.19 3.15
N ILE A 187 -6.09 -16.76 3.23
CA ILE A 187 -6.28 -18.22 3.27
C ILE A 187 -5.71 -18.88 2.00
N PHE A 188 -5.93 -18.27 0.83
CA PHE A 188 -5.33 -18.72 -0.42
C PHE A 188 -3.81 -18.64 -0.39
N ALA A 189 -3.24 -17.57 0.15
CA ALA A 189 -1.80 -17.42 0.31
C ALA A 189 -1.20 -18.55 1.15
N ILE A 190 -1.88 -18.89 2.25
CA ILE A 190 -1.51 -20.02 3.11
C ILE A 190 -1.50 -21.33 2.31
N TYR A 191 -2.55 -21.59 1.54
CA TYR A 191 -2.65 -22.79 0.71
C TYR A 191 -1.53 -22.86 -0.34
N ILE A 192 -1.25 -21.76 -1.05
CA ILE A 192 -0.17 -21.68 -2.05
C ILE A 192 1.19 -21.95 -1.41
N LEU A 193 1.47 -21.34 -0.25
CA LEU A 193 2.73 -21.53 0.47
C LEU A 193 2.91 -22.97 0.95
N PHE A 194 1.84 -23.60 1.43
CA PHE A 194 1.87 -24.97 1.92
C PHE A 194 2.01 -26.01 0.80
N GLN A 195 1.49 -25.72 -0.40
CA GLN A 195 1.50 -26.65 -1.54
C GLN A 195 2.45 -26.26 -2.68
N LYS A 196 3.38 -25.33 -2.46
CA LYS A 196 4.25 -24.75 -3.48
C LYS A 196 4.91 -25.78 -4.43
N GLU A 197 5.41 -26.90 -3.93
CA GLU A 197 6.09 -27.93 -4.74
C GLU A 197 5.09 -28.76 -5.54
N VAL A 198 3.93 -29.08 -4.95
CA VAL A 198 2.85 -29.80 -5.65
C VAL A 198 2.32 -28.90 -6.77
N LEU A 199 2.02 -27.65 -6.46
CA LEU A 199 1.52 -26.65 -7.40
C LEU A 199 2.53 -26.37 -8.51
N SER A 200 3.82 -26.26 -8.17
CA SER A 200 4.90 -26.11 -9.15
C SER A 200 5.02 -27.32 -10.08
N ARG A 201 4.94 -28.54 -9.56
CA ARG A 201 4.96 -29.76 -10.39
C ARG A 201 3.74 -29.85 -11.32
N GLN A 202 2.55 -29.56 -10.80
CA GLN A 202 1.32 -29.54 -11.58
C GLN A 202 1.39 -28.49 -12.69
N PHE A 203 1.87 -27.29 -12.38
CA PHE A 203 2.04 -26.23 -13.37
C PHE A 203 3.04 -26.61 -14.46
N CYS A 204 4.20 -27.18 -14.09
CA CYS A 204 5.16 -27.69 -15.06
C CYS A 204 4.55 -28.82 -15.93
N SER A 205 3.77 -29.73 -15.35
CA SER A 205 3.10 -30.80 -16.09
C SER A 205 2.10 -30.25 -17.11
N LEU A 206 1.26 -29.30 -16.68
CA LEU A 206 0.31 -28.60 -17.55
C LEU A 206 1.02 -27.88 -18.69
N MET A 207 2.09 -27.15 -18.40
CA MET A 207 2.86 -26.45 -19.43
C MET A 207 3.45 -27.41 -20.45
N ASN A 208 4.01 -28.55 -20.02
CA ASN A 208 4.54 -29.56 -20.94
C ASN A 208 3.44 -30.24 -21.76
N ALA A 209 2.19 -30.28 -21.28
CA ALA A 209 1.06 -30.84 -22.02
C ALA A 209 0.54 -29.89 -23.12
N PHE A 210 0.55 -28.58 -22.86
CA PHE A 210 -0.05 -27.58 -23.78
C PHE A 210 0.96 -26.81 -24.63
N LEU A 211 2.24 -26.79 -24.27
CA LEU A 211 3.28 -26.00 -24.96
C LEU A 211 4.46 -26.87 -25.41
N PRO A 212 5.13 -26.50 -26.51
CA PRO A 212 6.35 -27.18 -26.95
C PRO A 212 7.51 -26.97 -25.96
N GLU A 213 8.37 -27.97 -25.80
CA GLU A 213 9.53 -27.95 -24.87
C GLU A 213 10.34 -26.64 -24.84
N PRO A 214 10.74 -26.03 -25.97
CA PRO A 214 11.52 -24.79 -25.94
C PRO A 214 10.75 -23.63 -25.29
N ALA A 215 9.43 -23.55 -25.49
CA ALA A 215 8.59 -22.53 -24.87
C ALA A 215 8.45 -22.75 -23.36
N VAL A 216 8.32 -24.00 -22.91
CA VAL A 216 8.27 -24.35 -21.48
C VAL A 216 9.58 -23.98 -20.79
N LYS A 217 10.73 -24.40 -21.34
CA LYS A 217 12.06 -24.09 -20.78
C LYS A 217 12.28 -22.58 -20.65
N ARG A 218 11.94 -21.81 -21.68
CA ARG A 218 12.08 -20.34 -21.67
C ARG A 218 11.17 -19.69 -20.64
N THR A 219 9.92 -20.14 -20.53
CA THR A 219 8.95 -19.57 -19.57
C THR A 219 9.35 -19.87 -18.13
N LEU A 220 9.77 -21.10 -17.82
CA LEU A 220 10.26 -21.46 -16.48
C LEU A 220 11.55 -20.70 -16.12
N TYR A 221 12.44 -20.48 -17.09
CA TYR A 221 13.63 -19.65 -16.88
C TYR A 221 13.27 -18.20 -16.53
N ILE A 222 12.36 -17.58 -17.28
CA ILE A 222 11.90 -16.20 -17.01
C ILE A 222 11.20 -16.13 -15.65
N ALA A 223 10.34 -17.10 -15.32
CA ALA A 223 9.64 -17.15 -14.03
C ALA A 223 10.62 -17.29 -12.85
N ALA A 224 11.63 -18.13 -12.98
CA ALA A 224 12.67 -18.29 -11.96
C ALA A 224 13.53 -17.03 -11.80
N LEU A 225 13.87 -16.37 -12.92
CA LEU A 225 14.59 -15.09 -12.89
C LEU A 225 13.75 -14.00 -12.23
N ALA A 226 12.46 -13.90 -12.56
CA ALA A 226 11.53 -12.98 -11.93
C ALA A 226 11.42 -13.24 -10.41
N GLU A 227 11.20 -14.49 -9.98
CA GLU A 227 11.14 -14.85 -8.56
C GLU A 227 12.39 -14.40 -7.81
N ARG A 228 13.57 -14.66 -8.37
CA ARG A 228 14.85 -14.29 -7.77
C ARG A 228 15.01 -12.77 -7.69
N THR A 229 14.77 -12.05 -8.78
CA THR A 229 14.91 -10.60 -8.84
C THR A 229 13.94 -9.90 -7.89
N PHE A 230 12.65 -10.25 -7.92
CA PHE A 230 11.65 -9.66 -7.03
C PHE A 230 11.89 -10.04 -5.57
N SER A 231 12.34 -11.26 -5.27
CA SER A 231 12.65 -11.66 -3.89
C SER A 231 13.85 -10.91 -3.34
N SER A 232 14.91 -10.75 -4.15
CA SER A 232 16.08 -9.95 -3.80
C SER A 232 15.74 -8.47 -3.64
N PHE A 233 14.89 -7.92 -4.51
CA PHE A 233 14.38 -6.56 -4.40
C PHE A 233 13.59 -6.36 -3.10
N LEU A 234 12.63 -7.23 -2.79
CA LEU A 234 11.83 -7.13 -1.56
C LEU A 234 12.71 -7.24 -0.31
N THR A 235 13.70 -8.14 -0.33
CA THR A 235 14.67 -8.25 0.77
C THR A 235 15.48 -6.97 0.93
N GLY A 236 15.96 -6.39 -0.19
CA GLY A 236 16.65 -5.11 -0.20
C GLY A 236 15.81 -3.97 0.36
N GLN A 237 14.54 -3.88 -0.06
CA GLN A 237 13.58 -2.86 0.42
C GLN A 237 13.29 -2.99 1.92
N CYS A 238 13.16 -4.21 2.45
CA CYS A 238 13.03 -4.41 3.90
C CYS A 238 14.26 -3.95 4.68
N VAL A 239 15.47 -4.20 4.15
CA VAL A 239 16.71 -3.75 4.78
C VAL A 239 16.85 -2.23 4.70
N GLU A 240 16.56 -1.65 3.54
CA GLU A 240 16.53 -0.20 3.31
C GLU A 240 15.56 0.50 4.27
N ALA A 241 14.34 -0.02 4.41
CA ALA A 241 13.33 0.48 5.35
C ALA A 241 13.84 0.52 6.79
N VAL A 242 14.51 -0.53 7.26
CA VAL A 242 15.08 -0.57 8.61
C VAL A 242 16.21 0.45 8.76
N ILE A 243 17.11 0.55 7.77
CA ILE A 243 18.22 1.50 7.80
C ILE A 243 17.69 2.94 7.85
N LEU A 244 16.77 3.30 6.94
CA LEU A 244 16.18 4.63 6.88
C LEU A 244 15.41 4.96 8.16
N GLY A 245 14.58 4.03 8.65
CA GLY A 245 13.82 4.22 9.88
C GLY A 245 14.70 4.51 11.10
N VAL A 246 15.76 3.70 11.28
CA VAL A 246 16.71 3.88 12.39
C VAL A 246 17.51 5.17 12.21
N MET A 247 17.95 5.48 10.99
CA MET A 247 18.72 6.70 10.71
C MET A 247 17.91 7.96 11.03
N PHE A 248 16.64 8.03 10.60
CA PHE A 248 15.77 9.17 10.92
C PHE A 248 15.42 9.22 12.41
N PHE A 249 15.14 8.08 13.04
CA PHE A 249 14.92 8.04 14.49
C PHE A 249 16.12 8.59 15.27
N VAL A 250 17.33 8.16 14.93
CA VAL A 250 18.57 8.63 15.58
C VAL A 250 18.82 10.11 15.29
N ALA A 251 18.71 10.54 14.03
CA ALA A 251 18.93 11.94 13.65
C ALA A 251 17.98 12.89 14.39
N LEU A 252 16.68 12.60 14.38
CA LEU A 252 15.67 13.42 15.07
C LEU A 252 15.84 13.39 16.60
N SER A 253 16.23 12.24 17.16
CA SER A 253 16.49 12.12 18.60
C SER A 253 17.72 12.94 19.03
N ILE A 254 18.80 12.94 18.22
CA ILE A 254 20.00 13.75 18.49
C ILE A 254 19.68 15.25 18.42
N LEU A 255 18.88 15.66 17.43
CA LEU A 255 18.41 17.03 17.27
C LEU A 255 17.36 17.44 18.32
N ARG A 256 16.93 16.49 19.18
CA ARG A 256 15.86 16.67 20.18
C ARG A 256 14.54 17.15 19.57
N LEU A 257 14.28 16.77 18.33
CA LEU A 257 13.04 17.08 17.65
C LEU A 257 11.92 16.16 18.16
N PRO A 258 10.69 16.69 18.32
CA PRO A 258 9.56 15.89 18.77
C PRO A 258 9.20 14.82 17.74
N TYR A 259 8.52 13.75 18.20
CA TYR A 259 8.00 12.67 17.35
C TYR A 259 9.05 11.84 16.58
N ALA A 260 10.32 11.86 17.00
CA ALA A 260 11.40 11.10 16.36
C ALA A 260 11.05 9.62 16.10
N LEU A 261 10.42 8.95 17.07
CA LEU A 261 10.01 7.54 16.96
C LEU A 261 8.89 7.34 15.94
N LEU A 262 7.84 8.17 16.01
CA LEU A 262 6.72 8.10 15.06
C LEU A 262 7.23 8.34 13.64
N VAL A 263 8.03 9.37 13.42
CA VAL A 263 8.56 9.73 12.09
C VAL A 263 9.48 8.63 11.56
N GLY A 264 10.38 8.09 12.41
CA GLY A 264 11.25 6.98 12.04
C GLY A 264 10.48 5.71 11.64
N VAL A 265 9.47 5.30 12.42
CA VAL A 265 8.63 4.14 12.10
C VAL A 265 7.80 4.37 10.84
N LEU A 266 7.26 5.56 10.66
CA LEU A 266 6.45 5.90 9.49
C LEU A 266 7.29 5.92 8.21
N ILE A 267 8.50 6.50 8.26
CA ILE A 267 9.48 6.44 7.15
C ILE A 267 9.85 4.98 6.85
N ALA A 268 10.16 4.17 7.87
CA ALA A 268 10.49 2.76 7.67
C ALA A 268 9.36 2.01 6.95
N PHE A 269 8.12 2.18 7.41
CA PHE A 269 6.99 1.48 6.82
C PHE A 269 6.69 1.96 5.41
N THR A 270 6.69 3.28 5.18
CA THR A 270 6.40 3.88 3.87
C THR A 270 7.53 3.66 2.87
N ALA A 271 8.77 3.46 3.32
CA ALA A 271 9.91 3.10 2.48
C ALA A 271 9.77 1.73 1.81
N LEU A 272 8.89 0.85 2.30
CA LEU A 272 8.54 -0.39 1.57
C LEU A 272 7.88 -0.13 0.22
N ILE A 273 7.32 1.08 0.02
CA ILE A 273 6.88 1.56 -1.29
C ILE A 273 7.97 2.49 -1.83
N PRO A 274 8.71 2.07 -2.88
CA PRO A 274 9.85 2.83 -3.40
C PRO A 274 9.47 4.26 -3.73
N ILE A 275 10.39 5.20 -3.48
CA ILE A 275 10.20 6.64 -3.66
C ILE A 275 9.25 7.24 -2.61
N PHE A 276 8.10 6.65 -2.31
CA PHE A 276 7.08 7.23 -1.42
C PHE A 276 7.55 7.44 0.02
N GLY A 277 8.42 6.56 0.54
CA GLY A 277 8.79 6.57 1.96
C GLY A 277 9.31 7.88 2.50
N ALA A 278 10.32 8.43 1.83
CA ALA A 278 10.94 9.68 2.27
C ALA A 278 9.97 10.87 2.13
N PHE A 279 9.21 10.98 1.03
CA PHE A 279 8.31 12.12 0.82
C PHE A 279 7.13 12.13 1.78
N VAL A 280 6.49 10.98 1.99
CA VAL A 280 5.34 10.87 2.91
C VAL A 280 5.80 11.06 4.35
N GLY A 281 6.93 10.44 4.72
CA GLY A 281 7.50 10.59 6.06
C GLY A 281 7.98 12.00 6.36
N LEU A 282 8.65 12.68 5.42
CA LEU A 282 9.01 14.09 5.57
C LEU A 282 7.78 14.99 5.60
N GLY A 283 6.80 14.77 4.72
CA GLY A 283 5.59 15.60 4.68
C GLY A 283 4.80 15.52 5.99
N ILE A 284 4.58 14.31 6.50
CA ILE A 284 3.90 14.10 7.77
C ILE A 284 4.78 14.60 8.92
N GLY A 285 6.08 14.28 8.95
CA GLY A 285 7.00 14.72 10.00
C GLY A 285 7.10 16.23 10.12
N ALA A 286 7.28 16.94 9.00
CA ALA A 286 7.33 18.39 8.95
C ALA A 286 6.00 19.02 9.39
N PHE A 287 4.87 18.47 8.92
CA PHE A 287 3.54 18.92 9.36
C PHE A 287 3.37 18.81 10.89
N LEU A 288 3.79 17.68 11.47
CA LEU A 288 3.71 17.46 12.92
C LEU A 288 4.62 18.41 13.71
N MET A 289 5.83 18.68 13.22
CA MET A 289 6.76 19.61 13.86
C MET A 289 6.24 21.05 13.80
N LEU A 290 5.76 21.50 12.64
CA LEU A 290 5.16 22.83 12.44
C LEU A 290 3.99 23.10 13.39
N MET A 291 3.16 22.09 13.68
CA MET A 291 2.03 22.25 14.59
C MET A 291 2.42 22.34 16.07
N VAL A 292 3.60 21.85 16.44
CA VAL A 292 4.11 22.01 17.82
C VAL A 292 4.82 23.35 17.97
N ASN A 293 5.68 23.71 17.03
CA ASN A 293 6.40 24.97 17.06
C ASN A 293 6.84 25.40 15.65
N PRO A 294 6.31 26.50 15.10
CA PRO A 294 6.54 26.87 13.70
C PRO A 294 8.00 27.28 13.39
N MET A 295 8.81 27.55 14.42
CA MET A 295 10.23 27.90 14.29
C MET A 295 11.18 26.70 14.26
N ASP A 296 10.67 25.48 14.57
CA ASP A 296 11.47 24.24 14.66
C ASP A 296 11.42 23.41 13.34
N ALA A 297 10.83 23.96 12.28
CA ALA A 297 10.57 23.30 11.00
C ALA A 297 11.50 23.74 9.85
#